data_AF-A0A968MU30-F1
#
_entry.id   AF-A0A968MU30-F1
#
_cell.length_a   1.000
_cell.length_b   1.000
_cell.length_c   1.000
_cell.angle_alpha   90.00
_cell.angle_beta   90.00
_cell.angle_gamma   90.00
#
_symmetry.space_group_name_H-M   'P 1'
#
loop_
_entity.id
_entity.type
_entity.pdbx_description
1 polymer ?
#
loop_
_entity_poly.entity_id
_entity_poly.type
_entity_poly.pdbx_seq_one_letter_code
_entity_poly.pdbx_strand_id
1 'polypeptide(L)'
;MKRNGKFLLLTVIVFLFLNIPSQATVADELEILRQRFIADQMAPAVKETQVSELASAIQSDGTWADINYIDVSRTGFQHGNHLRNMVEMARAYKKKGTKLKGDPKLKKAINNALEYWLANDFICENWWWNQIGTPNALISFLL
;
A
#
# COMPACT_ATOMS: atom_id res chain seq x y z
N MET A 1 39.58 -22.37 -52.76
CA MET A 1 39.19 -21.09 -52.11
C MET A 1 37.67 -20.98 -52.01
N LYS A 2 37.00 -21.67 -51.05
CA LYS A 2 35.52 -21.66 -50.88
C LYS A 2 35.05 -21.97 -49.42
N ARG A 3 35.80 -21.58 -48.37
CA ARG A 3 35.49 -22.01 -46.97
C ARG A 3 35.06 -20.90 -45.99
N ASN A 4 34.94 -19.65 -46.42
CA ASN A 4 34.79 -18.52 -45.49
C ASN A 4 33.35 -17.97 -45.36
N GLY A 5 32.48 -18.22 -46.35
CA GLY A 5 31.10 -17.71 -46.34
C GLY A 5 30.17 -18.43 -45.36
N LYS A 6 30.38 -19.73 -45.11
CA LYS A 6 29.55 -20.52 -44.16
C LYS A 6 29.81 -20.13 -42.71
N PHE A 7 31.04 -19.74 -42.37
CA PHE A 7 31.41 -19.30 -41.02
C PHE A 7 30.82 -17.91 -40.73
N LEU A 8 30.93 -16.98 -41.69
CA LEU A 8 30.35 -15.64 -41.57
C LEU A 8 28.82 -15.68 -41.45
N LEU A 9 28.14 -16.55 -42.20
CA LEU A 9 26.70 -16.74 -42.13
C LEU A 9 26.26 -17.27 -40.75
N LEU A 10 27.04 -18.20 -40.17
CA LEU A 10 26.75 -18.77 -38.85
C LEU A 10 26.92 -17.72 -37.74
N THR A 11 27.95 -16.87 -37.83
CA THR A 11 28.17 -15.77 -36.87
C THR A 11 27.04 -14.74 -36.91
N VAL A 12 26.55 -14.40 -38.11
CA VAL A 12 25.40 -13.48 -38.29
C VAL A 12 24.12 -14.06 -37.71
N ILE A 13 23.87 -15.36 -37.91
CA ILE A 13 22.70 -16.05 -37.35
C ILE A 13 22.76 -16.06 -35.81
N VAL A 14 23.92 -16.34 -35.21
CA VAL A 14 24.08 -16.32 -33.73
C VAL A 14 23.85 -14.92 -33.16
N PHE A 15 24.33 -13.86 -33.83
CA PHE A 15 24.07 -12.48 -33.42
C PHE A 15 22.58 -12.08 -33.52
N LEU A 16 21.86 -12.63 -34.50
CA LEU A 16 20.41 -12.40 -34.65
C LEU A 16 19.59 -13.09 -33.55
N PHE A 17 20.02 -14.24 -33.04
CA PHE A 17 19.34 -14.94 -31.93
C PHE A 17 19.67 -14.38 -30.53
N LEU A 18 20.83 -13.72 -30.36
CA LEU A 18 21.22 -13.10 -29.07
C LEU A 18 20.52 -11.76 -28.79
N ASN A 19 19.86 -11.16 -29.79
CA ASN A 19 19.19 -9.86 -29.67
C ASN A 19 17.66 -9.96 -29.65
N ILE A 20 17.10 -11.14 -29.39
CA ILE A 20 15.65 -11.26 -29.20
C ILE A 20 15.31 -10.60 -27.84
N PRO A 21 14.61 -9.46 -27.81
CA PRO A 21 14.22 -8.85 -26.55
C PRO A 21 13.32 -9.83 -25.80
N SER A 22 13.63 -10.09 -24.53
CA SER A 22 12.75 -10.88 -23.68
C SER A 22 11.40 -10.18 -23.60
N GLN A 23 10.33 -10.87 -23.99
CA GLN A 23 8.97 -10.36 -23.83
C GLN A 23 8.66 -10.29 -22.33
N ALA A 24 8.13 -9.17 -21.87
CA ALA A 24 7.72 -9.02 -20.48
C ALA A 24 6.67 -10.08 -20.14
N THR A 25 6.81 -10.74 -19.00
CA THR A 25 5.80 -11.68 -18.52
C THR A 25 4.64 -10.92 -17.89
N VAL A 26 3.47 -11.58 -17.77
CA VAL A 26 2.33 -11.02 -17.03
C VAL A 26 2.71 -10.66 -15.58
N ALA A 27 3.64 -11.40 -14.97
CA ALA A 27 4.14 -11.11 -13.63
C ALA A 27 4.93 -9.78 -13.60
N ASP A 28 5.73 -9.50 -14.63
CA ASP A 28 6.47 -8.24 -14.75
C ASP A 28 5.50 -7.06 -14.93
N GLU A 29 4.44 -7.23 -15.72
CA GLU A 29 3.42 -6.19 -15.92
C GLU A 29 2.64 -5.90 -14.63
N LEU A 30 2.26 -6.93 -13.88
CA LEU A 30 1.56 -6.76 -12.59
C LEU A 30 2.44 -6.02 -11.58
N GLU A 31 3.74 -6.34 -11.54
CA GLU A 31 4.68 -5.66 -10.66
C GLU A 31 4.83 -4.18 -11.04
N ILE A 32 4.86 -3.85 -12.34
CA ILE A 32 4.86 -2.47 -12.80
C ILE A 32 3.60 -1.73 -12.33
N LEU A 33 2.42 -2.34 -12.44
CA LEU A 33 1.17 -1.74 -11.95
C LEU A 33 1.18 -1.53 -10.44
N ARG A 34 1.68 -2.52 -9.68
CA ARG A 34 1.83 -2.42 -8.23
C ARG A 34 2.76 -1.27 -7.84
N GLN A 35 3.89 -1.12 -8.51
CA GLN A 35 4.84 -0.02 -8.27
C GLN A 35 4.22 1.34 -8.58
N ARG A 36 3.46 1.47 -9.67
CA ARG A 36 2.73 2.70 -10.01
C ARG A 36 1.68 3.04 -8.95
N PHE A 37 0.94 2.03 -8.49
CA PHE A 37 -0.04 2.22 -7.43
C PHE A 37 0.62 2.68 -6.13
N ILE A 38 1.73 2.05 -5.72
CA ILE A 38 2.49 2.48 -4.54
C ILE A 38 3.02 3.90 -4.72
N ALA A 39 3.52 4.26 -5.90
CA ALA A 39 4.02 5.61 -6.17
C ALA A 39 2.91 6.66 -6.00
N ASP A 40 1.72 6.40 -6.55
CA ASP A 40 0.53 7.24 -6.37
C ASP A 40 0.12 7.32 -4.89
N GLN A 41 0.04 6.18 -4.22
CA GLN A 41 -0.23 6.09 -2.79
C GLN A 41 0.85 6.73 -1.94
N MET A 42 2.06 7.01 -2.43
CA MET A 42 3.10 7.70 -1.67
C MET A 42 3.25 9.18 -2.04
N ALA A 43 2.54 9.66 -3.07
CA ALA A 43 2.66 11.03 -3.55
C ALA A 43 2.18 12.09 -2.53
N PRO A 44 1.00 11.97 -1.88
CA PRO A 44 0.54 12.94 -0.88
C PRO A 44 1.55 13.22 0.24
N ALA A 45 1.73 14.50 0.59
CA ALA A 45 2.66 14.93 1.63
C ALA A 45 2.21 14.42 3.02
N VAL A 46 3.19 14.09 3.87
CA VAL A 46 2.93 13.67 5.25
C VAL A 46 2.92 14.90 6.15
N LYS A 47 1.86 15.05 6.94
CA LYS A 47 1.75 16.08 7.97
C LYS A 47 2.29 15.52 9.29
N GLU A 48 3.60 15.60 9.49
CA GLU A 48 4.28 14.90 10.60
C GLU A 48 3.70 15.21 11.98
N THR A 49 3.31 16.46 12.25
CA THR A 49 2.67 16.85 13.51
C THR A 49 1.35 16.10 13.73
N GLN A 50 0.48 16.08 12.72
CA GLN A 50 -0.83 15.41 12.82
C GLN A 50 -0.69 13.90 13.01
N VAL A 51 0.26 13.28 12.30
CA VAL A 51 0.52 11.84 12.48
C VAL A 51 1.08 11.54 13.86
N SER A 52 1.94 12.40 14.40
CA SER A 52 2.47 12.25 15.76
C SER A 52 1.39 12.39 16.82
N GLU A 53 0.44 13.31 16.61
CA GLU A 53 -0.74 13.47 17.46
C GLU A 53 -1.65 12.23 17.38
N LEU A 54 -1.94 11.72 16.18
CA LEU A 54 -2.70 10.48 16.00
C LEU A 54 -2.05 9.29 16.73
N ALA A 55 -0.74 9.11 16.58
CA ALA A 55 0.01 8.04 17.23
C ALA A 55 0.08 8.19 18.77
N SER A 56 -0.07 9.41 19.28
CA SER A 56 -0.09 9.69 20.73
C SER A 56 -1.50 9.60 21.32
N ALA A 57 -2.54 9.85 20.52
CA ALA A 57 -3.94 9.83 20.93
C ALA A 57 -4.56 8.43 20.89
N ILE A 58 -3.92 7.47 20.21
CA ILE A 58 -4.39 6.09 20.19
C ILE A 58 -4.35 5.48 21.60
N GLN A 59 -5.42 4.81 21.98
CA GLN A 59 -5.54 4.14 23.26
C GLN A 59 -4.80 2.79 23.25
N SER A 60 -4.62 2.21 24.44
CA SER A 60 -3.92 0.93 24.58
C SER A 60 -4.61 -0.23 23.87
N ASP A 61 -5.92 -0.14 23.66
CA ASP A 61 -6.75 -1.13 22.97
C ASP A 61 -6.79 -0.93 21.44
N GLY A 62 -6.12 0.10 20.91
CA GLY A 62 -6.09 0.39 19.47
C GLY A 62 -7.18 1.34 18.98
N THR A 63 -7.99 1.92 19.87
CA THR A 63 -9.05 2.87 19.51
C THR A 63 -8.62 4.34 19.57
N TRP A 64 -9.40 5.22 18.96
CA TRP A 64 -9.34 6.67 19.23
C TRP A 64 -10.65 7.14 19.87
N ALA A 65 -10.54 7.98 20.90
CA ALA A 65 -11.69 8.40 21.72
C ALA A 65 -12.74 9.23 20.96
N ASP A 66 -12.34 9.89 19.87
CA ASP A 66 -13.16 10.75 19.04
C ASP A 66 -13.93 9.98 17.94
N ILE A 67 -13.77 8.66 17.87
CA ILE A 67 -14.47 7.80 16.91
C ILE A 67 -15.59 7.03 17.62
N ASN A 68 -16.81 7.17 17.12
CA ASN A 68 -17.94 6.35 17.56
C ASN A 68 -17.87 4.95 16.93
N TYR A 69 -17.41 3.96 17.70
CA TYR A 69 -17.32 2.55 17.28
C TYR A 69 -18.62 1.74 17.44
N ILE A 70 -19.71 2.37 17.91
CA ILE A 70 -21.00 1.69 18.12
C ILE A 70 -21.94 1.93 16.93
N ASP A 71 -21.86 3.09 16.30
CA ASP A 71 -22.77 3.46 15.23
C ASP A 71 -22.38 2.81 13.90
N VAL A 72 -23.24 1.89 13.46
CA VAL A 72 -23.15 1.16 12.19
C VAL A 72 -24.32 1.50 11.27
N SER A 73 -25.02 2.61 11.52
CA SER A 73 -26.12 3.09 10.69
C SER A 73 -25.64 3.56 9.32
N ARG A 74 -26.58 3.73 8.38
CA ARG A 74 -26.27 4.15 6.99
C ARG A 74 -25.48 5.47 6.89
N THR A 75 -25.69 6.40 7.81
CA THR A 75 -25.04 7.72 7.82
C THR A 75 -23.94 7.85 8.89
N GLY A 76 -23.90 6.93 9.86
CA GLY A 76 -23.11 7.05 11.08
C GLY A 76 -21.81 6.23 11.12
N PHE A 77 -21.27 5.76 9.99
CA PHE A 77 -20.09 4.88 9.99
C PHE A 77 -18.76 5.64 10.19
N GLN A 78 -18.48 6.05 11.42
CA GLN A 78 -17.23 6.76 11.76
C GLN A 78 -15.99 5.85 11.78
N HIS A 79 -16.17 4.54 11.74
CA HIS A 79 -15.10 3.54 11.56
C HIS A 79 -14.20 3.83 10.35
N GLY A 80 -14.72 4.48 9.30
CA GLY A 80 -13.90 4.96 8.19
C GLY A 80 -12.78 5.94 8.60
N ASN A 81 -12.95 6.66 9.72
CA ASN A 81 -11.90 7.51 10.29
C ASN A 81 -10.77 6.68 10.89
N HIS A 82 -11.07 5.53 11.52
CA HIS A 82 -10.06 4.61 12.04
C HIS A 82 -9.18 4.10 10.89
N LEU A 83 -9.81 3.65 9.80
CA LEU A 83 -9.10 3.24 8.57
C LEU A 83 -8.24 4.37 7.99
N ARG A 84 -8.76 5.61 7.94
CA ARG A 84 -8.00 6.76 7.46
C ARG A 84 -6.76 7.02 8.33
N ASN A 85 -6.91 6.97 9.65
CA ASN A 85 -5.80 7.13 10.59
C ASN A 85 -4.73 6.06 10.37
N MET A 86 -5.12 4.80 10.16
CA MET A 86 -4.20 3.71 9.82
C MET A 86 -3.40 4.01 8.55
N VAL A 87 -4.06 4.44 7.47
CA VAL A 87 -3.41 4.76 6.19
C VAL A 87 -2.43 5.93 6.32
N GLU A 88 -2.81 7.00 7.03
CA GLU A 88 -1.94 8.17 7.26
C GLU A 88 -0.68 7.79 8.07
N MET A 89 -0.85 7.02 9.15
CA MET A 89 0.27 6.53 9.94
C MET A 89 1.18 5.60 9.12
N ALA A 90 0.62 4.66 8.35
CA ALA A 90 1.38 3.73 7.52
C ALA A 90 2.20 4.45 6.44
N ARG A 91 1.58 5.42 5.75
CA ARG A 91 2.24 6.30 4.78
C ARG A 91 3.42 7.03 5.41
N ALA A 92 3.22 7.66 6.57
CA ALA A 92 4.27 8.38 7.28
C ALA A 92 5.43 7.47 7.72
N TYR A 93 5.11 6.25 8.18
CA TYR A 93 6.09 5.24 8.57
C TYR A 93 6.96 4.77 7.39
N LYS A 94 6.41 4.74 6.16
CA LYS A 94 7.14 4.31 4.95
C LYS A 94 7.82 5.45 4.20
N LYS A 95 7.29 6.67 4.25
CA LYS A 95 7.71 7.78 3.36
C LYS A 95 9.13 8.23 3.67
N LYS A 96 9.96 8.29 2.63
CA LYS A 96 11.33 8.84 2.74
C LYS A 96 11.27 10.34 2.99
N GLY A 97 12.20 10.86 3.78
CA GLY A 97 12.33 12.30 4.05
C GLY A 97 11.52 12.82 5.24
N THR A 98 10.69 11.97 5.88
CA THR A 98 10.01 12.30 7.14
C THR A 98 10.86 11.82 8.33
N LYS A 99 10.70 12.44 9.50
CA LYS A 99 11.31 11.94 10.75
C LYS A 99 10.62 10.67 11.27
N LEU A 100 9.39 10.46 10.82
CA LEU A 100 8.53 9.33 11.20
C LEU A 100 8.87 8.03 10.48
N LYS A 101 9.71 8.07 9.44
CA LYS A 101 10.10 6.90 8.67
C LYS A 101 10.76 5.86 9.58
N GLY A 102 10.15 4.70 9.71
CA GLY A 102 10.68 3.61 10.53
C GLY A 102 10.58 3.82 12.04
N ASP A 103 9.82 4.83 12.51
CA ASP A 103 9.68 5.09 13.95
C ASP A 103 9.00 3.89 14.65
N PRO A 104 9.64 3.26 15.65
CA PRO A 104 9.07 2.12 16.36
C PRO A 104 7.80 2.46 17.15
N LYS A 105 7.64 3.70 17.64
CA LYS A 105 6.42 4.12 18.34
C LYS A 105 5.25 4.18 17.36
N LEU A 106 5.48 4.77 16.18
CA LEU A 106 4.48 4.81 15.11
C LEU A 106 4.12 3.41 14.64
N LYS A 107 5.11 2.51 14.48
CA LYS A 107 4.87 1.10 14.15
C LYS A 107 3.97 0.41 15.18
N LYS A 108 4.22 0.64 16.47
CA LYS A 108 3.39 0.08 17.54
C LYS A 108 1.95 0.59 17.46
N ALA A 109 1.76 1.90 17.26
CA ALA A 109 0.43 2.49 17.07
C ALA A 109 -0.31 1.90 15.86
N ILE A 110 0.39 1.74 14.73
CA ILE A 110 -0.15 1.09 13.52
C ILE A 110 -0.61 -0.34 13.82
N ASN A 111 0.23 -1.13 14.49
CA ASN A 111 -0.11 -2.52 14.81
C ASN A 111 -1.31 -2.61 15.76
N ASN A 112 -1.36 -1.78 16.82
CA ASN A 112 -2.48 -1.76 17.74
C ASN A 112 -3.80 -1.40 17.03
N ALA A 113 -3.80 -0.39 16.15
CA ALA A 113 -4.98 -0.02 15.37
C ALA A 113 -5.43 -1.18 14.47
N LEU A 114 -4.49 -1.81 13.75
CA LEU A 114 -4.79 -2.95 12.89
C LEU A 114 -5.36 -4.14 13.68
N GLU A 115 -4.77 -4.47 14.82
CA GLU A 115 -5.25 -5.55 15.69
C GLU A 115 -6.69 -5.30 16.15
N TYR A 116 -7.00 -4.07 16.58
CA TYR A 116 -8.36 -3.70 16.94
C TYR A 116 -9.32 -3.82 15.76
N TRP A 117 -8.95 -3.32 14.58
CA TRP A 117 -9.77 -3.42 13.37
C TRP A 117 -10.10 -4.88 13.02
N LEU A 118 -9.08 -5.74 13.01
CA LEU A 118 -9.22 -7.15 12.65
C LEU A 118 -10.03 -7.94 13.69
N ALA A 119 -9.93 -7.58 14.98
CA ALA A 119 -10.67 -8.26 16.04
C ALA A 119 -12.18 -7.97 16.03
N ASN A 120 -12.61 -6.84 15.45
CA ASN A 120 -14.00 -6.38 15.53
C ASN A 120 -14.80 -6.53 14.23
N ASP A 121 -14.14 -6.67 13.07
CA ASP A 121 -14.76 -6.91 11.75
C ASP A 121 -16.01 -6.03 11.47
N PHE A 122 -15.79 -4.72 11.40
CA PHE A 122 -16.88 -3.76 11.31
C PHE A 122 -17.68 -3.84 10.01
N ILE A 123 -18.98 -4.09 10.13
CA ILE A 123 -19.96 -4.09 9.03
C ILE A 123 -21.08 -3.11 9.37
N CYS A 124 -21.47 -2.27 8.39
CA CYS A 124 -22.54 -1.30 8.57
C CYS A 124 -23.69 -1.47 7.57
N GLU A 125 -24.80 -0.76 7.81
CA GLU A 125 -25.98 -0.79 6.94
C GLU A 125 -25.72 -0.19 5.54
N ASN A 126 -24.69 0.65 5.41
CA ASN A 126 -24.28 1.19 4.12
C ASN A 126 -23.30 0.24 3.43
N TRP A 127 -23.82 -0.55 2.49
CA TRP A 127 -23.04 -1.53 1.71
C TRP A 127 -21.76 -0.95 1.08
N TRP A 128 -21.77 0.34 0.72
CA TRP A 128 -20.63 0.98 0.07
C TRP A 128 -19.39 0.94 0.96
N TRP A 129 -19.54 1.16 2.27
CA TRP A 129 -18.40 1.06 3.19
C TRP A 129 -17.85 -0.37 3.26
N ASN A 130 -18.73 -1.35 3.33
CA ASN A 130 -18.33 -2.75 3.48
C ASN A 130 -17.64 -3.29 2.22
N GLN A 131 -18.10 -2.88 1.02
CA GLN A 131 -17.66 -3.46 -0.24
C GLN A 131 -16.68 -2.59 -1.04
N ILE A 132 -16.60 -1.29 -0.75
CA ILE A 132 -15.76 -0.33 -1.49
C ILE A 132 -14.84 0.42 -0.53
N GLY A 133 -15.39 1.12 0.47
CA GLY A 133 -14.64 1.99 1.37
C GLY A 133 -13.56 1.25 2.16
N THR A 134 -13.95 0.20 2.89
CA THR A 134 -13.05 -0.61 3.71
C THR A 134 -12.00 -1.35 2.86
N PRO A 135 -12.36 -2.07 1.78
CA PRO A 135 -11.36 -2.70 0.92
C PRO A 135 -10.34 -1.72 0.34
N ASN A 136 -10.77 -0.54 -0.13
CA ASN A 136 -9.85 0.46 -0.67
C ASN A 136 -8.85 0.97 0.36
N ALA A 137 -9.31 1.21 1.59
CA ALA A 137 -8.42 1.66 2.67
C ALA A 137 -7.43 0.55 3.07
N LEU A 138 -7.87 -0.70 3.17
CA LEU A 138 -7.00 -1.82 3.50
C LEU A 138 -5.96 -2.09 2.40
N ILE A 139 -6.33 -1.98 1.12
CA ILE A 139 -5.35 -2.06 0.01
C ILE A 139 -4.30 -0.96 0.14
N SER A 140 -4.72 0.28 0.42
CA SER A 140 -3.81 1.42 0.59
C SER A 140 -2.91 1.28 1.82
N PHE A 141 -3.37 0.56 2.84
CA PHE A 141 -2.62 0.30 4.07
C PHE A 141 -1.59 -0.84 3.91
N LEU A 142 -1.93 -1.89 3.17
CA LEU A 142 -1.13 -3.13 3.06
C LEU A 142 -0.03 -3.07 1.98
N LEU A 143 -0.16 -2.21 0.97
CA LEU A 143 0.79 -2.07 -0.14
C LEU A 143 1.94 -1.10 0.18
#